data_AF-A0A6P0L5M4-F1
#
_entry.id   AF-A0A6P0L5M4-F1
#
_cell.length_a   1.000
_cell.length_b   1.000
_cell.length_c   1.000
_cell.angle_alpha   90.00
_cell.angle_beta   90.00
_cell.angle_gamma   90.00
#
_symmetry.space_group_name_H-M   'P 1'
#
loop_
_entity.id
_entity.type
_entity.pdbx_description
1 polymer ?
#
loop_
_entity_poly.entity_id
_entity_poly.type
_entity_poly.pdbx_seq_one_letter_code
_entity_poly.pdbx_strand_id
1 'polypeptide(L)' 'MKNVKLPPVFQQVFFTVVCFTLLSGGTSLWLASQNKLSPEQTRIFETCNTTWNMGIGAIFGLLGSKATDLFESTEDDED' A
#
# COMPACT_ATOMS: atom_id res chain seq x y z
N MET A 1 20.07 -17.23 6.57
CA MET A 1 18.91 -16.33 6.38
C MET A 1 18.19 -16.21 7.72
N LYS A 2 18.33 -15.08 8.41
CA LYS A 2 17.62 -14.79 9.67
C LYS A 2 16.11 -14.82 9.36
N ASN A 3 15.33 -15.65 10.06
CA ASN A 3 13.88 -15.69 9.89
C ASN A 3 13.29 -14.45 10.56
N VAL A 4 13.14 -13.36 9.80
CA VAL A 4 12.48 -12.14 10.25
C VAL A 4 10.99 -12.44 10.39
N LYS A 5 10.54 -12.77 11.60
CA LYS A 5 9.12 -12.95 11.89
C LYS A 5 8.48 -11.57 12.02
N LEU A 6 7.76 -11.14 10.99
CA LEU A 6 6.96 -9.93 11.06
C LEU A 6 5.86 -10.08 12.12
N PRO A 7 5.56 -9.03 12.91
CA PRO A 7 4.44 -9.07 13.83
C PRO A 7 3.13 -9.38 13.09
N PRO A 8 2.27 -10.28 13.60
CA PRO A 8 1.01 -10.63 12.94
C PRO A 8 0.13 -9.42 12.62
N VAL A 9 0.13 -8.42 13.51
CA VAL A 9 -0.59 -7.15 13.34
C VAL A 9 -0.06 -6.35 12.14
N PHE A 10 1.27 -6.28 11.98
CA PHE A 10 1.88 -5.60 10.84
C PHE A 10 1.48 -6.26 9.53
N GLN A 11 1.55 -7.60 9.46
CA GLN A 11 1.16 -8.35 8.27
C GLN A 11 -0.31 -8.11 7.90
N GLN A 12 -1.21 -8.10 8.89
CA GLN A 12 -2.63 -7.83 8.66
C GLN A 12 -2.88 -6.41 8.16
N VAL A 13 -2.27 -5.40 8.79
CA VAL A 13 -2.40 -3.99 8.35
C VAL A 13 -1.82 -3.80 6.96
N PHE A 14 -0.60 -4.30 6.72
CA PHE A 14 0.06 -4.20 5.43
C PHE A 14 -0.77 -4.85 4.32
N PHE A 15 -1.26 -6.07 4.54
CA PHE A 15 -2.12 -6.76 3.58
C PHE A 15 -3.41 -5.98 3.30
N THR A 16 -4.03 -5.43 4.35
CA THR A 16 -5.23 -4.60 4.22
C THR A 16 -4.97 -3.38 3.35
N VAL A 17 -3.88 -2.65 3.61
CA VAL A 17 -3.48 -1.47 2.82
C VAL A 17 -3.23 -1.87 1.37
N VAL A 18 -2.52 -2.97 1.11
CA VAL A 18 -2.27 -3.49 -0.25
C VAL A 18 -3.59 -3.80 -0.96
N CYS A 19 -4.51 -4.53 -0.33
CA CYS A 19 -5.79 -4.87 -0.92
C CYS A 19 -6.62 -3.63 -1.27
N PHE A 20 -6.78 -2.69 -0.34
CA PHE A 20 -7.52 -1.45 -0.60
C PHE A 20 -6.88 -0.62 -1.71
N THR A 21 -5.55 -0.50 -1.71
CA THR A 21 -4.81 0.22 -2.75
C THR A 21 -5.07 -0.39 -4.11
N LEU A 22 -4.89 -1.70 -4.27
CA LEU A 22 -5.08 -2.39 -5.55
C LEU A 22 -6.54 -2.34 -6.02
N LEU A 23 -7.51 -2.49 -5.12
CA LEU A 23 -8.93 -2.37 -5.45
C LEU A 23 -9.28 -0.95 -5.92
N SER A 24 -8.77 0.08 -5.26
CA SER A 24 -8.95 1.48 -5.67
C SER A 24 -8.27 1.77 -7.02
N GLY A 25 -7.05 1.28 -7.22
CA GLY A 25 -6.34 1.40 -8.50
C GLY A 25 -7.07 0.71 -9.64
N GLY A 26 -7.52 -0.54 -9.43
CA GLY A 26 -8.29 -1.30 -10.40
C GLY A 26 -9.63 -0.65 -10.75
N THR A 27 -10.35 -0.14 -9.73
CA THR A 27 -11.60 0.61 -9.94
C THR A 27 -11.35 1.87 -10.77
N SER A 28 -10.27 2.60 -10.49
CA SER A 28 -9.87 3.78 -11.23
C SER A 28 -9.53 3.44 -12.69
N LEU A 29 -8.75 2.38 -12.91
CA LEU A 29 -8.36 1.92 -14.24
C LEU A 29 -9.59 1.49 -15.07
N TRP A 30 -10.54 0.81 -14.42
CA TRP A 30 -11.79 0.39 -15.05
C TRP A 30 -12.66 1.59 -15.42
N LEU A 31 -12.82 2.57 -14.53
CA LEU A 31 -13.54 3.81 -14.80
C LEU A 31 -12.86 4.63 -15.91
N ALA A 32 -11.54 4.71 -15.92
CA ALA A 32 -10.77 5.39 -16.97
C ALA A 32 -10.96 4.77 -18.37
N SER A 33 -11.36 3.49 -18.45
CA SER A 33 -11.65 2.82 -19.71
C SER A 33 -13.02 3.19 -20.31
N GLN A 34 -13.88 3.89 -19.58
CA GLN A 34 -15.21 4.27 -20.05
C GLN A 34 -15.17 5.58 -20.85
N ASN A 35 -15.88 5.64 -21.99
CA ASN A 35 -15.92 6.82 -22.87
C ASN A 35 -16.54 8.07 -22.24
N LYS A 36 -17.43 7.90 -21.24
CA LYS A 36 -18.07 9.02 -20.56
C LYS A 36 -18.51 8.57 -19.17
N LEU A 37 -18.02 9.25 -18.14
CA LEU A 37 -18.41 8.98 -16.75
C LEU A 37 -19.59 9.87 -16.34
N SER A 38 -20.52 9.30 -15.58
CA SER A 38 -21.52 10.09 -14.86
C SER A 38 -20.86 10.91 -13.74
N PRO A 39 -21.48 11.99 -13.25
CA PRO A 39 -20.93 12.79 -12.15
C PRO A 39 -20.60 11.97 -10.89
N GLU A 40 -21.42 10.97 -10.57
CA GLU A 40 -21.19 10.08 -9.42
C GLU A 40 -19.99 9.16 -9.67
N GLN A 41 -19.86 8.64 -10.90
CA GLN A 41 -18.70 7.83 -11.28
C GLN A 41 -17.40 8.64 -11.28
N THR A 42 -17.45 9.92 -11.66
CA THR A 42 -16.30 10.82 -11.58
C THR A 42 -15.85 11.01 -10.13
N ARG A 43 -16.78 11.22 -9.19
CA ARG A 43 -16.44 11.33 -7.76
C ARG A 43 -15.79 10.05 -7.22
N ILE A 44 -16.32 8.88 -7.61
CA ILE A 44 -15.74 7.58 -7.25
C ILE A 44 -14.33 7.45 -7.85
N PHE A 45 -14.17 7.80 -9.13
CA PHE A 45 -12.88 7.77 -9.81
C PHE A 45 -11.84 8.65 -9.11
N GLU A 46 -12.17 9.90 -8.78
CA GLU A 46 -11.28 10.81 -8.06
C GLU A 46 -10.88 10.25 -6.70
N THR A 47 -11.86 9.76 -5.93
CA THR A 47 -11.61 9.16 -4.62
C THR A 47 -10.68 7.95 -4.73
N CYS A 48 -10.99 7.01 -5.61
CA CYS A 48 -10.20 5.81 -5.82
C CYS A 48 -8.80 6.13 -6.37
N ASN A 49 -8.67 7.14 -7.23
CA ASN A 49 -7.37 7.55 -7.76
C ASN A 49 -6.52 8.22 -6.67
N THR A 50 -7.11 9.05 -5.80
CA THR A 50 -6.42 9.59 -4.63
C THR A 50 -5.99 8.48 -3.67
N THR A 51 -6.88 7.53 -3.35
CA THR A 51 -6.55 6.37 -2.50
C THR A 51 -5.44 5.51 -3.11
N TRP A 52 -5.43 5.31 -4.42
CA TRP A 52 -4.35 4.61 -5.13
C TRP A 52 -3.00 5.32 -4.91
N ASN A 53 -2.92 6.62 -5.21
CA ASN A 53 -1.68 7.38 -5.07
C ASN A 53 -1.18 7.42 -3.62
N MET A 54 -2.09 7.63 -2.66
CA MET A 54 -1.76 7.61 -1.24
C MET A 54 -1.33 6.22 -0.76
N GLY A 55 -2.04 5.19 -1.20
CA GLY A 55 -1.81 3.79 -0.83
C GLY A 55 -0.45 3.28 -1.28
N ILE A 56 -0.02 3.63 -2.50
CA ILE A 56 1.34 3.31 -2.97
C ILE A 56 2.40 3.91 -2.04
N GLY A 57 2.26 5.18 -1.67
CA GLY A 57 3.16 5.83 -0.71
C GLY A 57 3.17 5.13 0.66
N ALA A 58 2.00 4.75 1.17
CA ALA A 58 1.88 4.03 2.43
C ALA A 58 2.54 2.64 2.38
N ILE A 59 2.38 1.89 1.29
CA ILE A 59 3.03 0.58 1.09
C ILE A 59 4.56 0.73 1.13
N PHE A 60 5.11 1.67 0.38
CA PHE A 60 6.56 1.92 0.38
C PHE A 60 7.05 2.43 1.74
N GLY A 61 6.29 3.28 2.43
CA GLY A 61 6.61 3.74 3.78
C GLY A 61 6.65 2.61 4.80
N LEU A 62 5.67 1.71 4.77
CA LEU A 62 5.61 0.53 5.66
C LEU A 62 6.74 -0.46 5.38
N LEU A 63 7.07 -0.71 4.10
CA LEU A 63 8.21 -1.55 3.73
C LEU A 63 9.54 -0.91 4.13
N GLY A 64 9.69 0.40 3.90
CA GLY A 64 10.88 1.16 4.27
C GLY A 64 11.15 1.12 5.77
N SER A 65 10.13 1.34 6.61
CA SER A 65 10.25 1.22 8.06
C SER A 65 10.74 -0.16 8.50
N LYS A 66 10.30 -1.24 7.83
CA LYS A 66 10.79 -2.60 8.14
C LYS A 66 12.17 -2.90 7.60
N ALA A 67 12.57 -2.30 6.49
CA ALA A 67 13.95 -2.40 6.02
C ALA A 67 14.89 -1.69 7.01
N THR A 68 14.55 -0.49 7.47
CA THR A 68 15.33 0.23 8.49
C THR A 68 15.42 -0.53 9.81
N ASP A 69 14.29 -1.04 10.34
CA ASP A 69 14.28 -1.90 11.55
C ASP A 69 15.25 -3.11 11.39
N LEU A 70 15.33 -3.68 10.18
CA LEU A 70 16.15 -4.85 9.90
C LEU A 70 17.64 -4.51 9.84
N PHE A 71 18.01 -3.38 9.24
CA PHE A 71 19.40 -2.91 9.19
C PHE A 71 19.90 -2.53 10.60
N GLU A 72 19.11 -1.84 11.41
CA GLU A 72 19.46 -1.49 12.80
C GLU A 72 19.68 -2.75 13.65
N SER A 73 18.82 -3.76 13.53
CA SER A 73 18.98 -5.06 14.22
C SER A 73 20.18 -5.91 13.74
N THR A 74 20.87 -5.48 12.68
CA THR A 74 22.08 -6.16 12.17
C THR A 74 23.34 -5.49 12.69
N GLU A 75 23.31 -4.18 12.99
CA GLU A 75 24.45 -3.45 13.57
C GLU A 75 24.64 -3.77 15.06
N ASP A 76 23.55 -3.97 15.82
CA ASP A 76 23.61 -4.30 17.26
C ASP A 76 24.18 -5.71 17.58
N ASP A 77 24.31 -6.60 16.58
CA ASP A 77 24.83 -7.97 16.77
C ASP A 77 26.35 -8.09 16.46
N GLU A 78 27.02 -7.01 16.01
CA GLU A 78 28.46 -7.01 15.69
C GLU A 78 29.37 -6.41 16.79
N ASP A 79 28.82 -6.01 17.94
CA ASP A 79 29.57 -5.50 19.12
C ASP A 79 29.78 -6.56 20.24
#